data_AF-A0A1C5XFD6-F1
#
_entry.id   AF-A0A1C5XFD6-F1
#
_cell.length_a   1.000
_cell.length_b   1.000
_cell.length_c   1.000
_cell.angle_alpha   90.00
_cell.angle_beta   90.00
_cell.angle_gamma   90.00
#
_symmetry.space_group_name_H-M   'P 1'
#
loop_
_entity.id
_entity.type
_entity.pdbx_description
1 polymer ?
#
loop_
_entity_poly.entity_id
_entity_poly.type
_entity_poly.pdbx_seq_one_letter_code
_entity_poly.pdbx_strand_id
1 'polypeptide(L)'
;MITCNAISAIKANRLYWLGRYTERVYISLHLLRRYYDKMIDGKPKEYEEYYQKLDTSNPYPDKESFRIGYMYDDKNPCSLISGLTAANDNAIVLREEIMSETLSYIELSLSYIQKSAEKKDDNITDLQPITDYLLAFWGSIDERVFDERVRNFLRIGKLVENMDMHIRFDYPFYRIEEAYESLKLCAETEEGIFDPMILEHLDELLREDVYDCSNLGYKSIVLKYINHLVLL
;
A
#
# COMPACT_ATOMS: atom_id res chain seq x y z
N MET A 1 -26.41 2.91 -25.17
CA MET A 1 -26.16 1.49 -24.87
C MET A 1 -25.49 1.46 -23.51
N ILE A 2 -26.18 0.96 -22.49
CA ILE A 2 -25.55 0.68 -21.20
C ILE A 2 -24.75 -0.60 -21.44
N THR A 3 -23.46 -0.46 -21.74
CA THR A 3 -22.54 -1.60 -21.68
C THR A 3 -22.47 -2.01 -20.23
N CYS A 4 -23.11 -3.14 -19.90
CA CYS A 4 -22.89 -3.82 -18.64
C CYS A 4 -21.42 -4.29 -18.65
N ASN A 5 -20.51 -3.45 -18.16
CA ASN A 5 -19.09 -3.77 -18.08
C ASN A 5 -18.90 -4.68 -16.86
N ALA A 6 -19.14 -5.97 -17.03
CA ALA A 6 -18.70 -6.94 -16.06
C ALA A 6 -17.16 -6.91 -15.99
N ILE A 7 -16.60 -6.44 -14.87
CA ILE A 7 -15.17 -6.55 -14.60
C ILE A 7 -14.85 -8.04 -14.41
N SER A 8 -13.89 -8.57 -15.17
CA SER A 8 -13.45 -9.95 -15.01
C SER A 8 -12.69 -10.13 -13.70
N ALA A 9 -12.70 -11.35 -13.13
CA ALA A 9 -11.95 -11.66 -11.91
C ALA A 9 -10.46 -11.26 -12.02
N ILE A 10 -9.85 -11.48 -13.19
CA ILE A 10 -8.47 -11.06 -13.46
C ILE A 10 -8.32 -9.54 -13.32
N LYS A 11 -9.21 -8.75 -13.93
CA LYS A 11 -9.14 -7.28 -13.84
C LYS A 11 -9.43 -6.79 -12.42
N ALA A 12 -10.39 -7.40 -11.73
CA ALA A 12 -10.69 -7.11 -10.33
C ALA A 12 -9.46 -7.32 -9.43
N ASN A 13 -8.80 -8.48 -9.56
CA ASN A 13 -7.56 -8.77 -8.82
C ASN A 13 -6.45 -7.77 -9.17
N ARG A 14 -6.30 -7.38 -10.44
CA ARG A 14 -5.32 -6.36 -10.86
C ARG A 14 -5.62 -4.98 -10.25
N LEU A 15 -6.89 -4.58 -10.17
CA LEU A 15 -7.32 -3.31 -9.57
C LEU A 15 -7.05 -3.29 -8.07
N TYR A 16 -7.40 -4.39 -7.40
CA TYR A 16 -7.11 -4.59 -5.98
C TYR A 16 -5.61 -4.45 -5.70
N TRP A 17 -4.76 -5.18 -6.44
CA TRP A 17 -3.31 -5.10 -6.25
C TRP A 17 -2.71 -3.75 -6.64
N LEU A 18 -3.24 -3.07 -7.66
CA LEU A 18 -2.83 -1.70 -7.99
C LEU A 18 -3.08 -0.75 -6.81
N GLY A 19 -4.25 -0.83 -6.18
CA GLY A 19 -4.57 -0.08 -4.97
C GLY A 19 -3.61 -0.38 -3.83
N ARG A 20 -3.30 -1.66 -3.60
CA ARG A 20 -2.32 -2.08 -2.58
C ARG A 20 -0.92 -1.54 -2.85
N TYR A 21 -0.37 -1.75 -4.05
CA TYR A 21 1.01 -1.35 -4.34
C TYR A 21 1.20 0.17 -4.29
N THR A 22 0.23 0.94 -4.79
CA THR A 22 0.31 2.41 -4.73
C THR A 22 0.24 2.93 -3.29
N GLU A 23 -0.65 2.37 -2.46
CA GLU A 23 -0.73 2.74 -1.05
C GLU A 23 0.53 2.30 -0.26
N ARG A 24 1.07 1.11 -0.52
CA ARG A 24 2.31 0.62 0.10
C ARG A 24 3.45 1.59 -0.15
N VAL A 25 3.67 1.97 -1.41
CA VAL A 25 4.74 2.92 -1.77
C VAL A 25 4.49 4.27 -1.10
N TYR A 26 3.25 4.76 -1.14
CA TYR A 26 2.88 6.02 -0.50
C TYR A 26 3.19 6.02 1.01
N ILE A 27 2.73 5.03 1.75
CA ILE A 27 2.96 4.93 3.21
C ILE A 27 4.45 4.73 3.51
N SER A 28 5.13 3.85 2.76
CA SER A 28 6.56 3.60 2.92
C SER A 28 7.38 4.87 2.74
N LEU A 29 7.07 5.73 1.76
CA LEU A 29 7.74 7.03 1.60
C LEU A 29 7.60 7.92 2.85
N HIS A 30 6.41 7.98 3.46
CA HIS A 30 6.18 8.75 4.69
C HIS A 30 6.91 8.18 5.89
N LEU A 31 6.85 6.86 6.06
CA LEU A 31 7.54 6.19 7.14
C LEU A 31 9.06 6.36 6.99
N LEU A 32 9.62 6.12 5.80
CA LEU A 32 11.05 6.30 5.56
C LEU A 32 11.53 7.72 5.87
N ARG A 33 10.80 8.76 5.46
CA ARG A 33 11.12 10.15 5.83
C ARG A 33 11.16 10.34 7.34
N ARG A 34 10.14 9.85 8.06
CA ARG A 34 10.10 9.90 9.53
C ARG A 34 11.28 9.17 10.18
N TYR A 35 11.64 7.99 9.67
CA TYR A 35 12.79 7.23 10.18
C TYR A 35 14.13 7.89 9.82
N TYR A 36 14.20 8.56 8.67
CA TYR A 36 15.37 9.34 8.25
C TYR A 36 15.59 10.59 9.13
N ASP A 37 14.54 11.29 9.51
CA ASP A 37 14.66 12.42 10.45
C ASP A 37 15.25 11.97 11.79
N LYS A 38 14.76 10.86 12.34
CA LYS A 38 15.28 10.29 13.60
C LYS A 38 16.71 9.76 13.48
N MET A 39 17.13 9.39 12.28
CA MET A 39 18.52 9.01 12.00
C MET A 39 19.46 10.21 12.06
N ILE A 40 19.04 11.38 11.57
CA ILE A 40 19.79 12.63 11.71
C ILE A 40 19.94 12.96 13.21
N ASP A 41 18.91 12.67 14.00
CA ASP A 41 18.91 12.84 15.46
C ASP A 41 19.75 11.79 16.24
N GLY A 42 20.42 10.84 15.56
CA GLY A 42 21.43 9.98 16.17
C GLY A 42 20.93 8.68 16.83
N LYS A 43 19.80 8.11 16.40
CA LYS A 43 19.26 6.84 16.91
C LYS A 43 19.46 5.66 15.93
N PRO A 44 20.58 4.93 15.97
CA PRO A 44 20.95 3.93 14.95
C PRO A 44 20.12 2.64 14.95
N LYS A 45 19.41 2.29 16.03
CA LYS A 45 18.60 1.06 16.13
C LYS A 45 17.29 1.09 15.32
N GLU A 46 16.90 2.24 14.80
CA GLU A 46 15.54 2.43 14.30
C GLU A 46 15.25 1.76 12.93
N TYR A 47 16.25 1.46 12.10
CA TYR A 47 15.98 0.81 10.80
C TYR A 47 15.84 -0.72 10.91
N GLU A 48 16.48 -1.36 11.90
CA GLU A 48 16.22 -2.76 12.21
C GLU A 48 14.78 -2.92 12.68
N GLU A 49 14.29 -2.00 13.52
CA GLU A 49 12.90 -1.95 13.96
C GLU A 49 11.93 -1.76 12.78
N TYR A 50 12.30 -0.97 11.76
CA TYR A 50 11.49 -0.82 10.55
C TYR A 50 11.26 -2.16 9.84
N TYR A 51 12.32 -2.94 9.61
CA TYR A 51 12.22 -4.25 8.95
C TYR A 51 11.53 -5.30 9.81
N GLN A 52 11.78 -5.29 11.12
CA GLN A 52 11.08 -6.17 12.07
C GLN A 52 9.56 -5.96 12.00
N LYS A 53 9.11 -4.72 11.84
CA LYS A 53 7.68 -4.39 11.68
C LYS A 53 7.10 -4.87 10.35
N LEU A 54 7.91 -4.95 9.30
CA LEU A 54 7.51 -5.54 8.02
C LEU A 54 7.46 -7.07 8.05
N ASP A 55 7.77 -7.72 9.18
CA ASP A 55 7.83 -9.18 9.30
C ASP A 55 8.75 -9.83 8.28
N THR A 56 9.88 -9.16 8.00
CA THR A 56 10.88 -9.60 7.01
C THR A 56 12.27 -9.50 7.60
N SER A 57 13.13 -10.45 7.24
CA SER A 57 14.55 -10.37 7.60
C SER A 57 15.19 -9.22 6.82
N ASN A 58 15.79 -8.26 7.52
CA ASN A 58 16.54 -7.17 6.89
C ASN A 58 17.69 -7.76 6.04
N PRO A 59 17.66 -7.62 4.70
CA PRO A 59 18.72 -8.15 3.84
C PRO A 59 19.96 -7.23 3.82
N TYR A 60 19.88 -6.04 4.43
CA TYR A 60 20.91 -5.02 4.36
C TYR A 60 21.80 -5.02 5.61
N PRO A 61 23.13 -5.07 5.45
CA PRO A 61 24.06 -5.23 6.57
C PRO A 61 24.23 -3.96 7.42
N ASP A 62 23.92 -2.79 6.87
CA ASP A 62 24.14 -1.50 7.51
C ASP A 62 23.09 -0.46 7.05
N LYS A 63 23.09 0.69 7.74
CA LYS A 63 22.17 1.82 7.49
C LYS A 63 22.25 2.37 6.06
N GLU A 64 23.44 2.50 5.48
CA GLU A 64 23.58 3.09 4.14
C GLU A 64 23.10 2.10 3.07
N SER A 65 23.45 0.83 3.23
CA SER A 65 22.91 -0.28 2.44
C SER A 65 21.39 -0.35 2.54
N PHE A 66 20.81 -0.10 3.73
CA PHE A 66 19.36 0.00 3.92
C PHE A 66 18.75 1.18 3.17
N ARG A 67 19.34 2.38 3.28
CA ARG A 67 18.80 3.60 2.62
C ARG A 67 18.67 3.39 1.13
N ILE A 68 19.76 2.97 0.49
CA ILE A 68 19.78 2.73 -0.96
C ILE A 68 18.95 1.50 -1.32
N GLY A 69 19.12 0.41 -0.58
CA GLY A 69 18.47 -0.86 -0.89
C GLY A 69 16.95 -0.80 -0.80
N TYR A 70 16.41 -0.23 0.28
CA TYR A 70 14.95 -0.15 0.42
C TYR A 70 14.31 0.78 -0.62
N MET A 71 15.05 1.77 -1.15
CA MET A 71 14.56 2.59 -2.26
C MET A 71 14.67 1.88 -3.61
N TYR A 72 15.82 1.23 -3.91
CA TYR A 72 16.21 0.89 -5.28
C TYR A 72 16.58 -0.57 -5.55
N ASP A 73 16.49 -1.47 -4.57
CA ASP A 73 16.77 -2.89 -4.78
C ASP A 73 15.56 -3.58 -5.44
N ASP A 74 15.66 -3.83 -6.75
CA ASP A 74 14.63 -4.49 -7.55
C ASP A 74 14.47 -5.99 -7.26
N LYS A 75 15.38 -6.59 -6.48
CA LYS A 75 15.27 -7.98 -6.01
C LYS A 75 14.55 -8.08 -4.68
N ASN A 76 14.43 -6.96 -3.96
CA ASN A 76 13.67 -6.89 -2.73
C ASN A 76 12.21 -6.56 -3.06
N PRO A 77 11.25 -7.47 -2.82
CA PRO A 77 9.83 -7.22 -3.13
C PRO A 77 9.20 -6.12 -2.26
N CYS A 78 9.85 -5.73 -1.17
CA CYS A 78 9.40 -4.67 -0.27
C CYS A 78 9.97 -3.30 -0.61
N SER A 79 10.91 -3.19 -1.57
CA SER A 79 11.51 -1.91 -1.95
C SER A 79 10.52 -1.01 -2.69
N LEU A 80 10.78 0.30 -2.66
CA LEU A 80 9.94 1.28 -3.36
C LEU A 80 9.91 1.02 -4.87
N ILE A 81 11.06 0.70 -5.48
CA ILE A 81 11.15 0.41 -6.93
C ILE A 81 10.38 -0.85 -7.30
N SER A 82 10.42 -1.90 -6.47
CA SER A 82 9.65 -3.13 -6.70
C SER A 82 8.15 -2.87 -6.58
N GLY A 83 7.73 -2.08 -5.58
CA GLY A 83 6.34 -1.67 -5.41
C GLY A 83 5.81 -0.85 -6.60
N LEU A 84 6.59 0.11 -7.10
CA LEU A 84 6.23 0.90 -8.28
C LEU A 84 6.23 0.09 -9.57
N THR A 85 7.16 -0.85 -9.72
CA THR A 85 7.18 -1.78 -10.86
C THR A 85 5.91 -2.64 -10.85
N ALA A 86 5.57 -3.23 -9.71
CA ALA A 86 4.36 -4.04 -9.58
C ALA A 86 3.08 -3.19 -9.80
N ALA A 87 3.04 -1.95 -9.30
CA ALA A 87 1.94 -1.03 -9.60
C ALA A 87 1.82 -0.76 -11.11
N ASN A 88 2.94 -0.49 -11.79
CA ASN A 88 2.96 -0.23 -13.23
C ASN A 88 2.51 -1.44 -14.06
N ASP A 89 2.95 -2.65 -13.71
CA ASP A 89 2.54 -3.89 -14.37
C ASP A 89 1.02 -4.10 -14.29
N ASN A 90 0.41 -3.81 -13.13
CA ASN A 90 -1.04 -3.86 -12.99
C ASN A 90 -1.73 -2.75 -13.80
N ALA A 91 -1.22 -1.52 -13.71
CA ALA A 91 -1.80 -0.35 -14.36
C ALA A 91 -1.77 -0.43 -15.90
N ILE A 92 -0.72 -1.01 -16.50
CA ILE A 92 -0.62 -1.22 -17.95
C ILE A 92 -1.77 -2.11 -18.45
N VAL A 93 -2.05 -3.20 -17.74
CA VAL A 93 -3.15 -4.14 -18.09
C VAL A 93 -4.51 -3.46 -17.94
N LEU A 94 -4.61 -2.49 -17.03
CA LEU A 94 -5.84 -1.79 -16.67
C LEU A 94 -6.05 -0.46 -17.40
N ARG A 95 -5.23 -0.15 -18.42
CA ARG A 95 -5.22 1.17 -19.08
C ARG A 95 -6.60 1.60 -19.59
N GLU A 96 -7.39 0.66 -20.10
CA GLU A 96 -8.74 0.95 -20.61
C GLU A 96 -9.74 1.23 -19.49
N GLU A 97 -9.52 0.70 -18.28
CA GLU A 97 -10.35 0.93 -17.10
C GLU A 97 -9.99 2.23 -16.37
N ILE A 98 -8.70 2.52 -16.22
CA ILE A 98 -8.23 3.66 -15.40
C ILE A 98 -7.88 4.90 -16.23
N MET A 99 -7.85 4.78 -17.56
CA MET A 99 -7.39 5.79 -18.53
C MET A 99 -5.88 6.02 -18.56
N SER A 100 -5.38 6.39 -19.74
CA SER A 100 -3.95 6.62 -19.98
C SER A 100 -3.39 7.77 -19.14
N GLU A 101 -4.19 8.82 -18.93
CA GLU A 101 -3.84 9.98 -18.11
C GLU A 101 -3.59 9.56 -16.66
N THR A 102 -4.42 8.69 -16.09
CA THR A 102 -4.23 8.21 -14.73
C THR A 102 -3.03 7.26 -14.62
N LEU A 103 -2.88 6.34 -15.58
CA LEU A 103 -1.69 5.47 -15.69
C LEU A 103 -0.40 6.29 -15.74
N SER A 104 -0.39 7.45 -16.41
CA SER A 104 0.81 8.27 -16.59
C SER A 104 1.45 8.71 -15.27
N TYR A 105 0.68 8.87 -14.19
CA TYR A 105 1.23 9.21 -12.87
C TYR A 105 2.01 8.05 -12.24
N ILE A 106 1.62 6.81 -12.51
CA ILE A 106 2.39 5.62 -12.12
C ILE A 106 3.67 5.50 -12.96
N GLU A 107 3.56 5.75 -14.27
CA GLU A 107 4.72 5.77 -15.18
C GLU A 107 5.73 6.88 -14.81
N LEU A 108 5.26 8.06 -14.44
CA LEU A 108 6.08 9.16 -13.93
C LEU A 108 6.79 8.78 -12.63
N SER A 109 6.07 8.15 -11.70
CA SER A 109 6.64 7.65 -10.44
C SER A 109 7.76 6.63 -10.67
N LEU A 110 7.51 5.64 -11.54
CA LEU A 110 8.48 4.60 -11.87
C LEU A 110 9.70 5.17 -12.62
N SER A 111 9.46 6.05 -13.60
CA SER A 111 10.55 6.69 -14.34
C SER A 111 11.43 7.56 -13.45
N TYR A 112 10.81 8.28 -12.50
CA TYR A 112 11.52 9.10 -11.54
C TYR A 112 12.41 8.26 -10.62
N ILE A 113 11.87 7.19 -10.03
CA ILE A 113 12.65 6.36 -9.10
C ILE A 113 13.80 5.64 -9.81
N GLN A 114 13.60 5.18 -11.05
CA GLN A 114 14.66 4.56 -11.86
C GLN A 114 15.80 5.54 -12.13
N LYS A 115 15.47 6.79 -12.48
CA LYS A 115 16.47 7.84 -12.70
C LYS A 115 17.21 8.22 -11.42
N SER A 116 16.55 8.21 -10.27
CA SER A 116 17.21 8.43 -8.97
C SER A 116 18.12 7.25 -8.59
N ALA A 117 17.71 6.02 -8.89
CA ALA A 117 18.52 4.82 -8.68
C ALA A 117 19.81 4.83 -9.52
N GLU A 118 19.75 5.27 -10.78
CA GLU A 118 20.94 5.43 -11.64
C GLU A 118 21.99 6.38 -11.03
N LYS A 119 21.51 7.43 -10.36
CA LYS A 119 22.36 8.42 -9.69
C LYS A 119 22.82 7.99 -8.31
N LYS A 120 22.24 6.91 -7.77
CA LYS A 120 22.41 6.45 -6.37
C LYS A 120 22.13 7.57 -5.37
N ASP A 121 21.05 8.30 -5.59
CA ASP A 121 20.61 9.36 -4.68
C ASP A 121 20.22 8.75 -3.33
N ASP A 122 20.88 9.15 -2.25
CA ASP A 122 20.63 8.61 -0.92
C ASP A 122 19.61 9.45 -0.12
N ASN A 123 19.20 10.60 -0.64
CA ASN A 123 18.32 11.52 0.04
C ASN A 123 16.84 11.20 -0.24
N ILE A 124 16.19 10.60 0.76
CA ILE A 124 14.76 10.24 0.68
C ILE A 124 13.84 11.43 0.38
N THR A 125 14.25 12.65 0.74
CA THR A 125 13.46 13.87 0.49
C THR A 125 13.34 14.16 -1.00
N ASP A 126 14.35 13.75 -1.78
CA ASP A 126 14.34 13.92 -3.23
C ASP A 126 13.33 13.00 -3.91
N LEU A 127 12.74 12.02 -3.19
CA LEU A 127 11.61 11.21 -3.65
C LEU A 127 10.24 11.86 -3.41
N GLN A 128 10.16 13.11 -2.93
CA GLN A 128 8.89 13.83 -2.78
C GLN A 128 8.03 13.83 -4.06
N PRO A 129 8.57 14.01 -5.28
CA PRO A 129 7.76 13.97 -6.50
C PRO A 129 6.97 12.68 -6.68
N ILE A 130 7.48 11.53 -6.21
CA ILE A 130 6.75 10.26 -6.24
C ILE A 130 5.50 10.33 -5.34
N THR A 131 5.61 10.96 -4.17
CA THR A 131 4.45 11.17 -3.29
C THR A 131 3.39 12.01 -3.99
N ASP A 132 3.81 13.09 -4.66
CA ASP A 132 2.91 14.00 -5.37
C ASP A 132 2.24 13.32 -6.57
N TYR A 133 2.98 12.50 -7.31
CA TYR A 133 2.44 11.71 -8.43
C TYR A 133 1.45 10.65 -7.96
N LEU A 134 1.70 9.98 -6.84
CA LEU A 134 0.74 9.01 -6.28
C LEU A 134 -0.53 9.69 -5.76
N LEU A 135 -0.43 10.90 -5.20
CA LEU A 135 -1.61 11.71 -4.85
C LEU A 135 -2.38 12.14 -6.11
N ALA A 136 -1.67 12.57 -7.16
CA ALA A 136 -2.27 12.92 -8.43
C ALA A 136 -2.91 11.71 -9.13
N PHE A 137 -2.33 10.52 -9.00
CA PHE A 137 -2.94 9.27 -9.44
C PHE A 137 -4.31 9.06 -8.79
N TRP A 138 -4.39 9.15 -7.47
CA TRP A 138 -5.68 9.00 -6.75
C TRP A 138 -6.68 10.11 -7.11
N GLY A 139 -6.23 11.36 -7.22
CA GLY A 139 -7.08 12.46 -7.69
C GLY A 139 -7.58 12.27 -9.12
N SER A 140 -6.75 11.70 -10.00
CA SER A 140 -7.12 11.37 -11.38
C SER A 140 -8.13 10.21 -11.45
N ILE A 141 -8.00 9.20 -10.58
CA ILE A 141 -9.01 8.13 -10.45
C ILE A 141 -10.37 8.75 -10.10
N ASP A 142 -10.42 9.60 -9.07
CA ASP A 142 -11.67 10.22 -8.60
C ASP A 142 -12.31 11.13 -9.66
N GLU A 143 -11.51 11.88 -10.41
CA GLU A 143 -12.00 12.81 -11.43
C GLU A 143 -12.44 12.12 -12.73
N ARG A 144 -11.73 11.05 -13.15
CA ARG A 144 -11.85 10.53 -14.52
C ARG A 144 -12.51 9.16 -14.62
N VAL A 145 -12.35 8.31 -13.61
CA VAL A 145 -12.84 6.93 -13.68
C VAL A 145 -14.28 6.91 -13.19
N PHE A 146 -15.25 6.92 -14.10
CA PHE A 146 -16.67 6.92 -13.73
C PHE A 146 -17.23 5.56 -13.31
N ASP A 147 -16.60 4.47 -13.71
CA ASP A 147 -17.00 3.12 -13.30
C ASP A 147 -16.77 2.93 -11.79
N GLU A 148 -17.86 2.82 -11.04
CA GLU A 148 -17.83 2.70 -9.58
C GLU A 148 -17.16 1.42 -9.12
N ARG A 149 -17.33 0.30 -9.85
CA ARG A 149 -16.70 -0.98 -9.49
C ARG A 149 -15.20 -0.88 -9.63
N VAL A 150 -14.70 -0.23 -10.69
CA VAL A 150 -13.25 0.03 -10.88
C VAL A 150 -12.69 0.83 -9.71
N ARG A 151 -13.35 1.94 -9.33
CA ARG A 151 -12.93 2.75 -8.17
C ARG A 151 -12.99 1.93 -6.87
N ASN A 152 -14.01 1.09 -6.70
CA ASN A 152 -14.21 0.33 -5.48
C ASN A 152 -13.13 -0.75 -5.28
N PHE A 153 -12.77 -1.53 -6.31
CA PHE A 153 -11.67 -2.49 -6.21
C PHE A 153 -10.33 -1.83 -5.86
N LEU A 154 -10.02 -0.69 -6.48
CA LEU A 154 -8.84 0.12 -6.15
C LEU A 154 -8.87 0.57 -4.68
N ARG A 155 -10.01 1.11 -4.23
CA ARG A 155 -10.20 1.61 -2.87
C ARG A 155 -10.09 0.50 -1.83
N ILE A 156 -10.65 -0.68 -2.09
CA ILE A 156 -10.52 -1.86 -1.22
C ILE A 156 -9.05 -2.24 -1.07
N GLY A 157 -8.31 -2.31 -2.19
CA GLY A 157 -6.86 -2.57 -2.16
C GLY A 157 -6.12 -1.53 -1.32
N LYS A 158 -6.39 -0.24 -1.56
CA LYS A 158 -5.82 0.86 -0.78
C LYS A 158 -6.08 0.71 0.72
N LEU A 159 -7.34 0.50 1.13
CA LEU A 159 -7.72 0.42 2.54
C LEU A 159 -7.13 -0.81 3.23
N VAL A 160 -7.11 -1.97 2.56
CA VAL A 160 -6.47 -3.18 3.09
C VAL A 160 -4.98 -2.95 3.34
N GLU A 161 -4.26 -2.36 2.38
CA GLU A 161 -2.85 -2.05 2.56
C GLU A 161 -2.61 -0.97 3.63
N ASN A 162 -3.48 0.03 3.69
CA ASN A 162 -3.44 1.08 4.70
C ASN A 162 -3.53 0.47 6.11
N MET A 163 -4.49 -0.42 6.35
CA MET A 163 -4.63 -1.13 7.62
C MET A 163 -3.44 -2.04 7.91
N ASP A 164 -2.98 -2.84 6.93
CA ASP A 164 -1.83 -3.74 7.08
C ASP A 164 -0.58 -2.97 7.53
N MET A 165 -0.24 -1.87 6.83
CA MET A 165 0.90 -1.03 7.18
C MET A 165 0.70 -0.33 8.52
N HIS A 166 -0.46 0.24 8.80
CA HIS A 166 -0.70 0.92 10.07
C HIS A 166 -0.61 -0.03 11.28
N ILE A 167 -1.11 -1.26 11.17
CA ILE A 167 -0.98 -2.28 12.23
C ILE A 167 0.47 -2.71 12.41
N ARG A 168 1.21 -2.94 11.32
CA ARG A 168 2.65 -3.25 11.38
C ARG A 168 3.42 -2.17 12.12
N PHE A 169 3.08 -0.90 11.88
CA PHE A 169 3.78 0.26 12.42
C PHE A 169 3.21 0.83 13.73
N ASP A 170 2.36 0.07 14.43
CA ASP A 170 1.81 0.41 15.76
C ASP A 170 1.01 1.72 15.78
N TYR A 171 0.24 1.96 14.73
CA TYR A 171 -0.66 3.12 14.71
C TYR A 171 -1.79 2.96 15.74
N PRO A 172 -2.32 4.08 16.26
CA PRO A 172 -3.40 4.05 17.22
C PRO A 172 -4.70 3.53 16.61
N PHE A 173 -5.54 2.88 17.43
CA PHE A 173 -6.77 2.20 17.00
C PHE A 173 -7.68 3.08 16.13
N TYR A 174 -7.90 4.35 16.49
CA TYR A 174 -8.79 5.25 15.72
C TYR A 174 -8.43 5.35 14.23
N ARG A 175 -7.14 5.23 13.87
CA ARG A 175 -6.70 5.23 12.46
C ARG A 175 -7.08 3.94 11.74
N ILE A 176 -7.05 2.82 12.46
CA ILE A 176 -7.43 1.51 11.93
C ILE A 176 -8.94 1.44 11.79
N GLU A 177 -9.68 1.92 12.78
CA GLU A 177 -11.14 1.98 12.80
C GLU A 177 -11.68 2.79 11.62
N GLU A 178 -11.18 4.01 11.39
CA GLU A 178 -11.59 4.85 10.24
C GLU A 178 -11.40 4.13 8.89
N ALA A 179 -10.27 3.44 8.72
CA ALA A 179 -9.98 2.68 7.51
C ALA A 179 -10.87 1.43 7.38
N TYR A 180 -11.14 0.74 8.50
CA TYR A 180 -11.95 -0.47 8.53
C TYR A 180 -13.43 -0.19 8.26
N GLU A 181 -13.99 0.86 8.87
CA GLU A 181 -15.35 1.30 8.58
C GLU A 181 -15.51 1.71 7.10
N SER A 182 -14.51 2.43 6.56
CA SER A 182 -14.48 2.74 5.13
C SER A 182 -14.43 1.49 4.25
N LEU A 183 -13.72 0.45 4.69
CA LEU A 183 -13.58 -0.82 3.97
C LEU A 183 -14.89 -1.61 3.99
N LYS A 184 -15.61 -1.62 5.11
CA LYS A 184 -16.93 -2.26 5.22
C LYS A 184 -17.96 -1.62 4.30
N LEU A 185 -17.96 -0.28 4.19
CA LEU A 185 -18.82 0.43 3.24
C LEU A 185 -18.54 0.05 1.78
N CYS A 186 -17.27 -0.21 1.43
CA CYS A 186 -16.91 -0.73 0.10
C CYS A 186 -17.43 -2.16 -0.14
N ALA A 187 -17.66 -2.95 0.92
CA ALA A 187 -18.20 -4.31 0.80
C ALA A 187 -19.69 -4.33 0.46
N GLU A 188 -20.44 -3.33 0.93
CA GLU A 188 -21.88 -3.20 0.67
C GLU A 188 -22.18 -3.04 -0.83
N THR A 189 -21.27 -2.42 -1.58
CA THR A 189 -21.41 -2.21 -3.03
C THR A 189 -20.91 -3.39 -3.88
N GLU A 190 -20.08 -4.26 -3.32
CA GLU A 190 -19.52 -5.45 -4.00
C GLU A 190 -19.87 -6.71 -3.20
N GLU A 191 -21.13 -7.14 -3.26
CA GLU A 191 -21.62 -8.31 -2.53
C GLU A 191 -20.74 -9.55 -2.76
N GLY A 192 -20.33 -10.21 -1.66
CA GLY A 192 -19.55 -11.44 -1.69
C GLY A 192 -18.04 -11.25 -1.93
N ILE A 193 -17.55 -10.01 -1.96
CA ILE A 193 -16.11 -9.74 -2.11
C ILE A 193 -15.28 -10.10 -0.87
N PHE A 194 -15.90 -10.13 0.32
CA PHE A 194 -15.22 -10.46 1.57
C PHE A 194 -15.59 -11.85 2.07
N ASP A 195 -14.61 -12.52 2.68
CA ASP A 195 -14.84 -13.74 3.45
C ASP A 195 -15.64 -13.39 4.72
N PRO A 196 -16.88 -13.89 4.88
CA PRO A 196 -17.74 -13.50 6.00
C PRO A 196 -17.22 -14.00 7.35
N MET A 197 -16.50 -15.13 7.39
CA MET A 197 -15.91 -15.66 8.61
C MET A 197 -14.72 -14.82 9.06
N ILE A 198 -13.88 -14.39 8.10
CA ILE A 198 -12.78 -13.47 8.40
C ILE A 198 -13.32 -12.11 8.84
N LEU A 199 -14.38 -11.62 8.20
CA LEU A 199 -15.01 -10.35 8.56
C LEU A 199 -15.53 -10.38 10.01
N GLU A 200 -16.24 -11.43 10.41
CA GLU A 200 -16.73 -11.62 11.78
C GLU A 200 -15.58 -11.64 12.81
N HIS A 201 -14.48 -12.34 12.50
CA HIS A 201 -13.29 -12.32 13.37
C HIS A 201 -12.63 -10.94 13.44
N LEU A 202 -12.58 -10.19 12.34
CA LEU A 202 -12.05 -8.83 12.34
C LEU A 202 -12.94 -7.88 13.16
N ASP A 203 -14.27 -8.02 13.11
CA ASP A 203 -15.19 -7.23 13.93
C ASP A 203 -14.98 -7.49 15.44
N GLU A 204 -14.61 -8.71 15.84
CA GLU A 204 -14.28 -9.03 17.24
C GLU A 204 -12.93 -8.46 17.69
N LEU A 205 -11.93 -8.47 16.79
CA LEU A 205 -10.55 -8.08 17.08
C LEU A 205 -10.33 -6.57 16.99
N LEU A 206 -10.95 -5.90 16.01
CA LEU A 206 -10.80 -4.47 15.76
C LEU A 206 -11.79 -3.66 16.59
N ARG A 207 -11.66 -3.74 17.91
CA ARG A 207 -12.39 -2.94 18.89
C ARG A 207 -11.43 -2.22 19.83
N GLU A 208 -11.82 -1.04 20.31
CA GLU A 208 -10.94 -0.17 21.12
C GLU A 208 -10.42 -0.87 22.38
N ASP A 209 -11.26 -1.69 23.03
CA ASP A 209 -10.92 -2.45 24.24
C ASP A 209 -10.11 -3.73 23.98
N VAL A 210 -10.01 -4.17 22.73
CA VAL A 210 -9.31 -5.41 22.31
C VAL A 210 -8.00 -5.11 21.59
N TYR A 211 -7.92 -3.98 20.88
CA TYR A 211 -6.81 -3.67 19.99
C TYR A 211 -5.47 -3.51 20.74
N ASP A 212 -4.54 -4.44 20.51
CA ASP A 212 -3.23 -4.45 21.17
C ASP A 212 -2.09 -4.79 20.20
N CYS A 213 -1.55 -3.76 19.52
CA CYS A 213 -0.39 -3.94 18.65
C CYS A 213 0.93 -4.24 19.38
N SER A 214 0.97 -4.14 20.73
CA SER A 214 2.15 -4.54 21.49
C SER A 214 2.27 -6.07 21.60
N ASN A 215 1.15 -6.79 21.47
CA ASN A 215 1.09 -8.23 21.45
C ASN A 215 1.36 -8.79 20.05
N LEU A 216 2.50 -9.44 19.87
CA LEU A 216 2.92 -10.02 18.59
C LEU A 216 1.97 -11.11 18.08
N GLY A 217 1.37 -11.90 18.99
CA GLY A 217 0.40 -12.94 18.63
C GLY A 217 -0.89 -12.33 18.08
N TYR A 218 -1.42 -11.32 18.76
CA TYR A 218 -2.57 -10.53 18.29
C TYR A 218 -2.28 -9.92 16.91
N LYS A 219 -1.15 -9.21 16.79
CA LYS A 219 -0.74 -8.56 15.53
C LYS A 219 -0.66 -9.55 14.37
N SER A 220 -0.04 -10.70 14.58
CA SER A 220 0.09 -11.75 13.56
C SER A 220 -1.29 -12.27 13.09
N ILE A 221 -2.22 -12.48 14.02
CA ILE A 221 -3.59 -12.93 13.72
C ILE A 221 -4.34 -11.87 12.91
N VAL A 222 -4.34 -10.62 13.35
CA VAL A 222 -5.05 -9.53 12.64
C VAL A 222 -4.49 -9.32 11.25
N LEU A 223 -3.16 -9.26 11.09
CA LEU A 223 -2.53 -9.13 9.78
C LEU A 223 -2.85 -10.31 8.86
N LYS A 224 -2.92 -11.54 9.40
CA LYS A 224 -3.34 -12.70 8.63
C LYS A 224 -4.76 -12.52 8.12
N TYR A 225 -5.71 -12.12 8.97
CA TYR A 225 -7.09 -11.93 8.58
C TYR A 225 -7.26 -10.81 7.54
N ILE A 226 -6.65 -9.64 7.75
CA ILE A 226 -6.71 -8.52 6.80
C ILE A 226 -6.20 -8.94 5.40
N ASN A 227 -5.09 -9.68 5.35
CA ASN A 227 -4.49 -10.09 4.08
C ASN A 227 -5.25 -11.21 3.35
N HIS A 228 -6.19 -11.89 4.02
CA HIS A 228 -7.01 -12.94 3.43
C HIS A 228 -8.50 -12.57 3.35
N LEU A 229 -8.87 -11.35 3.74
CA LEU A 229 -10.26 -10.89 3.78
C LEU A 229 -10.91 -10.88 2.39
N VAL A 230 -10.16 -10.50 1.35
CA VAL A 230 -10.70 -10.26 0.00
C VAL A 230 -10.65 -11.53 -0.85
N LEU A 231 -11.81 -11.92 -1.41
CA LEU A 231 -12.01 -13.12 -2.23
C LEU A 231 -11.80 -12.81 -3.73
N LEU A 232 -10.55 -12.58 -4.14
CA LEU A 232 -10.14 -12.31 -5.53
C LEU A 232 -9.03 -13.24 -6.03
#